data_AF-A0A9D4D9U1-F1
#
_entry.id   AF-A0A9D4D9U1-F1
#
_cell.length_a   1.000
_cell.length_b   1.000
_cell.length_c   1.000
_cell.angle_alpha   90.00
_cell.angle_beta   90.00
_cell.angle_gamma   90.00
#
_symmetry.space_group_name_H-M   'P 1'
#
loop_
_entity.id
_entity.type
_entity.pdbx_description
1 polymer ?
#
loop_
_entity_poly.entity_id
_entity_poly.type
_entity_poly.pdbx_seq_one_letter_code
_entity_poly.pdbx_strand_id
1 'polypeptide(L)'
;MARVVNEFEISQERIKQEQTKRPDIKHHAKVESKQNSFVKQVQAMTNTFEEMGNPFLEECDDLLVLGTRDIADPKFANTIRNIEHIGKNQYYEYIRDRLDNRTKPLSDPIKQN
;
A
#
# COMPACT_ATOMS: atom_id res chain seq x y z
N MET A 1 -27.25 -41.46 -11.09
CA MET A 1 -25.82 -41.14 -10.90
C MET A 1 -25.22 -40.29 -12.03
N ALA A 2 -25.54 -40.53 -13.31
CA ALA A 2 -24.97 -39.76 -14.43
C ALA A 2 -25.23 -38.23 -14.39
N ARG A 3 -26.43 -37.81 -13.96
CA ARG A 3 -26.81 -36.40 -13.90
C ARG A 3 -25.99 -35.59 -12.89
N VAL A 4 -25.75 -36.16 -11.71
CA VAL A 4 -24.99 -35.49 -10.63
C VAL A 4 -23.51 -35.33 -11.02
N VAL A 5 -22.94 -36.33 -11.71
CA VAL A 5 -21.57 -36.25 -12.22
C VAL A 5 -21.44 -35.17 -13.29
N ASN A 6 -22.38 -35.12 -14.23
CA ASN A 6 -22.39 -34.09 -15.28
C ASN A 6 -22.59 -32.67 -14.72
N GLU A 7 -23.48 -32.51 -13.73
CA GLU A 7 -23.67 -31.21 -13.05
C GLU A 7 -22.41 -30.79 -12.28
N PHE A 8 -21.69 -31.75 -11.67
CA PHE A 8 -20.42 -31.48 -11.00
C PHE A 8 -19.33 -31.06 -12.00
N GLU A 9 -19.17 -31.75 -13.11
CA GLU A 9 -18.17 -31.41 -14.14
C GLU A 9 -18.41 -30.01 -14.73
N ILE A 10 -19.66 -29.68 -15.05
CA ILE A 10 -20.05 -28.34 -15.53
C ILE A 10 -19.73 -27.25 -14.48
N SER A 11 -19.95 -27.55 -13.20
CA SER A 11 -19.61 -26.59 -12.13
C SER A 11 -18.10 -26.35 -12.03
N GLN A 12 -17.28 -27.39 -12.19
CA GLN A 12 -15.83 -27.28 -12.19
C GLN A 12 -15.31 -26.49 -13.40
N GLU A 13 -15.92 -26.65 -14.58
CA GLU A 13 -15.57 -25.87 -15.76
C GLU A 13 -15.90 -24.39 -15.60
N ARG A 14 -17.06 -24.05 -15.02
CA ARG A 14 -17.42 -22.65 -14.72
C ARG A 14 -16.45 -22.02 -13.72
N ILE A 15 -16.09 -22.74 -12.66
CA ILE A 15 -15.12 -22.26 -11.66
C ILE A 15 -13.75 -21.98 -12.33
N LYS A 16 -13.28 -22.86 -13.22
CA LYS A 16 -12.04 -22.63 -13.98
C LYS A 16 -12.13 -21.40 -14.88
N GLN A 17 -13.24 -21.21 -15.59
CA GLN A 17 -13.45 -20.04 -16.46
C GLN A 17 -13.59 -18.72 -15.68
N GLU A 18 -14.14 -18.76 -14.47
CA GLU A 18 -14.23 -17.58 -13.59
C GLU A 18 -12.87 -17.25 -12.96
N GLN A 19 -12.04 -18.26 -12.67
CA GLN A 19 -10.68 -18.05 -12.19
C GLN A 19 -9.75 -17.44 -13.25
N THR A 20 -9.91 -17.80 -14.53
CA THR A 20 -9.11 -17.20 -15.62
C THR A 20 -9.47 -15.74 -15.92
N LYS A 21 -10.68 -15.29 -15.53
CA LYS A 21 -11.11 -13.89 -15.67
C LYS A 21 -10.66 -12.99 -14.52
N ARG A 22 -10.24 -13.56 -13.38
CA ARG A 22 -9.75 -12.78 -12.25
C ARG A 22 -8.27 -12.45 -12.44
N PRO A 23 -7.81 -11.27 -12.01
CA PRO A 23 -6.39 -10.97 -12.00
C PRO A 23 -5.66 -12.03 -11.18
N ASP A 24 -4.58 -12.58 -11.73
CA ASP A 24 -3.79 -13.61 -11.07
C ASP A 24 -3.19 -13.04 -9.77
N ILE A 25 -3.83 -13.38 -8.65
CA ILE A 25 -3.48 -12.96 -7.28
C ILE A 25 -2.36 -13.82 -6.67
N LYS A 26 -1.73 -14.71 -7.44
CA LYS A 26 -0.62 -15.52 -6.92
C LYS A 26 0.55 -14.62 -6.53
N HIS A 27 1.10 -14.88 -5.34
CA HIS A 27 2.23 -14.17 -4.77
C HIS A 27 3.45 -14.24 -5.71
N HIS A 28 4.21 -13.15 -5.82
CA HIS A 28 5.33 -13.04 -6.77
C HIS A 28 6.39 -14.13 -6.59
N ALA A 29 6.60 -14.64 -5.37
CA ALA A 29 7.51 -15.75 -5.11
C ALA A 29 7.02 -17.14 -5.59
N LYS A 30 5.73 -17.30 -5.95
CA LYS A 30 5.13 -18.61 -6.22
C LYS A 30 5.12 -19.02 -7.69
N VAL A 31 5.28 -18.07 -8.62
CA VAL A 31 5.14 -18.33 -10.07
C VAL A 31 6.21 -17.56 -10.83
N GLU A 32 6.92 -18.26 -11.70
CA GLU A 32 8.03 -17.70 -12.50
C GLU A 32 7.61 -16.45 -13.30
N SER A 33 6.41 -16.42 -13.87
CA SER A 33 5.89 -15.25 -14.60
C SER A 33 5.74 -14.01 -13.70
N LYS A 34 5.39 -14.20 -12.42
CA LYS A 34 5.30 -13.12 -11.43
C LYS A 34 6.67 -12.73 -10.91
N GLN A 35 7.60 -13.68 -10.73
CA GLN A 35 9.00 -13.39 -10.42
C GLN A 35 9.63 -12.53 -11.51
N ASN A 36 9.48 -12.92 -12.78
CA ASN A 36 9.98 -12.17 -13.94
C ASN A 36 9.35 -10.78 -14.04
N SER A 37 8.04 -10.66 -13.79
CA SER A 37 7.37 -9.35 -13.74
C SER A 37 7.92 -8.47 -12.61
N PHE A 38 8.12 -9.05 -11.43
CA PHE A 38 8.67 -8.33 -10.28
C PHE A 38 10.11 -7.86 -10.54
N VAL A 39 10.97 -8.71 -11.09
CA VAL A 39 12.34 -8.34 -11.46
C VAL A 39 12.32 -7.18 -12.46
N LYS A 40 11.48 -7.23 -13.49
CA LYS A 40 11.33 -6.13 -14.46
C LYS A 40 10.88 -4.83 -13.79
N GLN A 41 9.95 -4.91 -12.84
CA GLN A 41 9.47 -3.74 -12.09
C GLN A 41 10.55 -3.14 -11.21
N VAL A 42 11.32 -3.97 -10.51
CA VAL A 42 12.46 -3.52 -9.70
C VAL A 42 13.52 -2.87 -10.58
N GLN A 43 13.87 -3.50 -11.71
CA GLN A 43 14.85 -2.95 -12.65
C GLN A 43 14.40 -1.58 -13.17
N ALA A 44 13.13 -1.45 -13.59
CA ALA A 44 12.58 -0.19 -14.06
C ALA A 44 12.64 0.89 -12.97
N MET A 45 12.24 0.56 -11.74
CA MET A 45 12.30 1.48 -10.60
C MET A 45 13.74 1.93 -10.31
N THR A 46 14.70 1.01 -10.26
CA THR A 46 16.11 1.34 -10.03
C THR A 46 16.65 2.25 -11.13
N ASN A 47 16.39 1.92 -12.40
CA ASN A 47 16.80 2.77 -13.52
C ASN A 47 16.18 4.17 -13.42
N THR A 48 14.90 4.27 -13.05
CA THR A 48 14.26 5.58 -12.83
C THR A 48 14.92 6.37 -11.70
N PHE A 49 15.33 5.72 -10.61
CA PHE A 49 16.08 6.40 -9.54
C PHE A 49 17.50 6.80 -9.96
N GLU A 50 18.14 6.05 -10.85
CA GLU A 50 19.45 6.42 -11.39
C GLU A 50 19.34 7.60 -12.37
N GLU A 51 18.35 7.57 -13.27
CA GLU A 51 18.12 8.61 -14.29
C GLU A 51 17.54 9.90 -13.69
N MET A 52 16.53 9.75 -12.84
CA MET A 52 15.78 10.88 -12.28
C MET A 52 16.20 11.19 -10.85
N GLY A 53 17.19 10.51 -10.28
CA GLY A 53 17.53 10.66 -8.86
C GLY A 53 16.56 9.92 -7.93
N ASN A 54 17.08 9.54 -6.75
CA ASN A 54 16.27 8.86 -5.74
C ASN A 54 15.44 9.89 -4.94
N PRO A 55 14.10 9.90 -5.08
CA PRO A 55 13.25 10.88 -4.41
C PRO A 55 13.26 10.74 -2.87
N PHE A 56 13.70 9.60 -2.33
CA PHE A 56 13.81 9.38 -0.88
C PHE A 56 15.08 9.98 -0.26
N LEU A 57 16.04 10.41 -1.07
CA LEU A 57 17.25 11.10 -0.62
C LEU A 57 17.15 12.61 -0.86
N GLU A 58 16.05 13.07 -1.45
CA GLU A 58 15.83 14.47 -1.77
C GLU A 58 15.34 15.21 -0.52
N GLU A 59 16.11 16.21 -0.09
CA GLU A 59 15.69 17.15 0.95
C GLU A 59 14.99 18.33 0.25
N CYS A 60 13.65 18.29 0.21
CA CYS A 60 12.82 19.35 -0.37
C CYS A 60 11.60 19.62 0.51
N ASP A 61 11.25 20.90 0.70
CA ASP A 61 10.06 21.31 1.46
C ASP A 61 8.75 21.10 0.67
N ASP A 62 8.87 20.95 -0.65
CA ASP A 62 7.77 20.68 -1.54
C ASP A 62 7.52 19.18 -1.70
N LEU A 63 6.24 18.82 -1.74
CA LEU A 63 5.82 17.46 -2.03
C LEU A 63 5.94 17.21 -3.54
N LEU A 64 6.74 16.23 -3.95
CA LEU A 64 6.97 15.93 -5.36
C LEU A 64 6.17 14.72 -5.84
N VAL A 65 5.69 14.78 -7.08
CA VAL A 65 5.01 13.65 -7.74
C VAL A 65 6.05 12.64 -8.21
N LEU A 66 5.92 11.39 -7.75
CA LEU A 66 6.80 10.29 -8.16
C LEU A 66 6.70 10.05 -9.67
N GLY A 67 7.84 10.11 -10.36
CA GLY A 67 7.97 9.85 -11.79
C GLY A 67 8.00 11.10 -12.67
N THR A 68 7.42 12.23 -12.26
CA THR A 68 7.59 13.52 -12.98
C THR A 68 8.52 14.47 -12.25
N ARG A 69 8.64 14.34 -10.92
CA ARG A 69 9.34 15.27 -10.02
C ARG A 69 8.77 16.69 -10.04
N ASP A 70 7.55 16.86 -10.54
CA ASP A 70 6.83 18.12 -10.42
C ASP A 70 6.35 18.34 -8.99
N ILE A 71 6.19 19.61 -8.61
CA ILE A 71 5.54 19.98 -7.35
C ILE A 71 4.07 19.51 -7.40
N ALA A 72 3.68 18.75 -6.39
CA ALA A 72 2.34 18.20 -6.24
C ALA A 72 1.31 19.33 -6.04
N ASP A 73 0.05 19.02 -6.38
CA ASP A 73 -1.05 19.97 -6.20
C ASP A 73 -1.09 20.48 -4.73
N PRO A 74 -1.16 21.81 -4.52
CA PRO A 74 -1.13 22.37 -3.18
C PRO A 74 -2.21 21.82 -2.24
N LYS A 75 -3.39 21.44 -2.75
CA LYS A 75 -4.45 20.82 -1.94
C LYS A 75 -4.02 19.45 -1.43
N PHE A 76 -3.34 18.67 -2.25
CA PHE A 76 -2.80 17.37 -1.84
C PHE A 76 -1.69 17.56 -0.80
N ALA A 77 -0.74 18.46 -1.07
CA ALA A 77 0.33 18.79 -0.12
C ALA A 77 -0.23 19.26 1.24
N ASN A 78 -1.24 20.13 1.23
CA ASN A 78 -1.91 20.60 2.45
C ASN A 78 -2.64 19.48 3.18
N THR A 79 -3.26 18.54 2.45
CA THR A 79 -3.92 17.38 3.05
C THR A 79 -2.91 16.51 3.80
N ILE A 80 -1.76 16.21 3.18
CA ILE A 80 -0.69 15.42 3.81
C ILE A 80 -0.13 16.15 5.04
N ARG A 81 0.16 17.45 4.94
CA ARG A 81 0.64 18.27 6.07
C ARG A 81 -0.37 18.29 7.23
N ASN A 82 -1.67 18.37 6.93
CA ASN A 82 -2.72 18.30 7.95
C ASN A 82 -2.77 16.94 8.65
N ILE A 83 -2.66 15.84 7.88
CA ILE A 83 -2.62 14.48 8.44
C ILE A 83 -1.40 14.32 9.35
N GLU A 84 -0.24 14.80 8.92
CA GLU A 84 0.99 14.77 9.72
C GLU A 84 0.82 15.57 11.02
N HIS A 85 0.26 16.78 10.93
CA HIS A 85 0.00 17.63 12.09
C HIS A 85 -0.95 16.96 13.09
N ILE A 86 -2.05 16.37 12.61
CA ILE A 86 -3.01 15.63 13.44
C ILE A 86 -2.29 14.46 14.14
N GLY A 87 -1.52 13.65 13.40
CA GLY A 87 -0.79 12.52 13.95
C GLY A 87 0.23 12.93 15.01
N LYS A 88 0.98 14.01 14.77
CA LYS A 88 1.93 14.57 15.75
C LYS A 88 1.22 15.02 17.03
N ASN A 89 0.13 15.76 16.91
CA ASN A 89 -0.64 16.21 18.07
C ASN A 89 -1.17 15.03 18.90
N GLN A 90 -1.73 14.03 18.23
CA GLN A 90 -2.23 12.81 18.90
C GLN A 90 -1.12 12.04 19.60
N TYR A 91 0.05 11.94 18.98
CA TYR A 91 1.23 11.34 19.60
C TYR A 91 1.63 12.11 20.86
N TYR A 92 1.77 13.43 20.80
CA TYR A 92 2.17 14.23 21.96
C TYR A 92 1.14 14.17 23.09
N GLU A 93 -0.15 14.22 22.77
CA GLU A 93 -1.21 14.03 23.76
C GLU A 93 -1.15 12.66 24.42
N TYR A 94 -0.88 11.61 23.64
CA TYR A 94 -0.73 10.25 24.15
C TYR A 94 0.45 10.16 25.14
N ILE A 95 1.63 10.66 24.76
CA ILE A 95 2.83 10.65 25.61
C ILE A 95 2.57 11.42 26.90
N ARG A 96 2.03 12.65 26.78
CA ARG A 96 1.72 13.50 27.92
C ARG A 96 0.76 12.83 28.90
N ASP A 97 -0.35 12.31 28.40
CA ASP A 97 -1.41 11.78 29.27
C ASP A 97 -1.02 10.42 29.89
N ARG A 98 -0.33 9.56 29.14
CA ARG A 98 -0.07 8.16 29.53
C ARG A 98 1.29 7.98 30.22
N LEU A 99 2.34 8.69 29.78
CA LEU A 99 3.70 8.51 30.27
C LEU A 99 4.14 9.60 31.24
N ASP A 100 3.92 10.87 30.90
CA ASP A 100 4.40 12.00 31.70
C ASP A 100 3.50 12.22 32.91
N ASN A 101 2.22 12.53 32.67
CA ASN A 101 1.26 12.84 33.73
C ASN A 101 0.60 11.58 34.31
N ARG A 102 0.65 10.46 33.58
CA ARG A 102 0.06 9.17 33.97
C ARG A 102 -1.40 9.27 34.43
N THR A 103 -2.16 10.17 33.84
CA THR A 103 -3.58 10.40 34.16
C THR A 103 -4.48 9.29 33.60
N LYS A 104 -3.90 8.42 32.77
CA LYS A 104 -4.61 7.58 31.84
C LYS A 104 -3.78 6.28 31.65
N PRO A 105 -4.35 5.06 31.81
CA PRO A 105 -3.62 3.79 31.63
C PRO A 105 -3.13 3.53 30.20
N LEU A 106 -1.97 2.90 30.01
CA LEU A 106 -1.45 2.56 28.69
C LEU A 106 -2.37 1.61 27.89
N SER A 107 -3.15 0.79 28.60
CA SER A 107 -4.05 -0.24 28.04
C SER A 107 -5.36 0.31 27.49
N ASP A 108 -5.70 1.56 27.78
CA ASP A 108 -6.97 2.11 27.29
C ASP A 108 -6.93 2.28 25.77
N PRO A 109 -8.04 1.96 25.09
CA PRO A 109 -8.13 2.12 23.65
C PRO A 109 -8.01 3.60 23.24
N ILE A 110 -7.30 3.83 22.14
CA ILE A 110 -7.23 5.13 21.47
C ILE A 110 -8.39 5.23 20.48
N LYS A 111 -9.01 6.42 20.38
CA LYS A 111 -10.07 6.65 19.40
C LYS A 111 -9.50 6.64 17.99
N GLN A 112 -10.26 6.07 17.05
CA GLN A 112 -9.94 6.16 15.64
C GLN A 112 -10.11 7.60 15.15
N ASN A 113 -9.25 7.99 14.20
CA ASN A 113 -9.25 9.29 13.54
C ASN A 113 -10.41 9.47 12.56
#